data_AF-A0A953PLY1-F1
#
_entry.id   AF-A0A953PLY1-F1
#
_cell.length_a   1.000
_cell.length_b   1.000
_cell.length_c   1.000
_cell.angle_alpha   90.00
_cell.angle_beta   90.00
_cell.angle_gamma   90.00
#
_symmetry.space_group_name_H-M   'P 1'
#
loop_
_entity.id
_entity.type
_entity.pdbx_description
1 polymer ?
#
loop_
_entity_poly.entity_id
_entity_poly.type
_entity_poly.pdbx_seq_one_letter_code
_entity_poly.pdbx_strand_id
1 'polypeptide(L)'
;MVSFTVSGAPKVIARAIEEYARTQGHVSAIVVPWESTPDVLSLSVTSVRTDGWAIEHINLGTIRLSDSGSERTGVAVAAEPPDHPDQQKLVAVFDRFVTQLQRRLLVETATT
;
A
#
# COMPACT_ATOMS: atom_id res chain seq x y z
N MET A 1 -9.25 9.28 0.04
CA MET A 1 -8.05 9.23 -0.83
C MET A 1 -6.96 10.06 -0.17
N VAL A 2 -5.73 9.56 -0.18
CA VAL A 2 -4.55 10.21 0.41
C VAL A 2 -3.47 10.32 -0.65
N SER A 3 -2.82 11.48 -0.77
CA SER A 3 -1.76 11.71 -1.76
C SER A 3 -0.60 12.49 -1.18
N PHE A 4 0.63 12.10 -1.52
CA PHE A 4 1.86 12.74 -1.06
C PHE A 4 3.03 12.42 -2.00
N THR A 5 4.17 13.10 -1.84
CA THR A 5 5.37 12.88 -2.64
C THR A 5 6.52 12.40 -1.75
N VAL A 6 7.34 11.51 -2.26
CA VAL A 6 8.51 10.94 -1.59
C VAL A 6 9.72 10.97 -2.51
N SER A 7 10.92 11.02 -1.96
CA SER A 7 12.17 10.87 -2.72
C SER A 7 12.42 9.39 -3.02
N GLY A 8 12.96 9.11 -4.20
CA GLY A 8 13.20 7.77 -4.73
C GLY A 8 12.39 7.49 -6.00
N ALA A 9 12.92 6.63 -6.85
CA ALA A 9 12.23 6.14 -8.05
C ALA A 9 11.05 5.22 -7.67
N PRO A 10 9.98 5.15 -8.48
CA PRO A 10 8.78 4.36 -8.15
C PRO A 10 9.08 2.90 -7.79
N LYS A 11 10.05 2.27 -8.46
CA LYS A 11 10.46 0.87 -8.18
C LYS A 11 11.09 0.69 -6.79
N VAL A 12 11.83 1.69 -6.31
CA VAL A 12 12.43 1.67 -4.96
C VAL A 12 11.33 1.79 -3.91
N ILE A 13 10.38 2.71 -4.14
CA ILE A 13 9.23 2.89 -3.25
C ILE A 13 8.33 1.66 -3.22
N ALA A 14 8.04 1.06 -4.39
CA ALA A 14 7.27 -0.18 -4.48
C ALA A 14 7.90 -1.30 -3.65
N ARG A 15 9.22 -1.50 -3.80
CA ARG A 15 9.96 -2.49 -3.02
C ARG A 15 9.92 -2.20 -1.51
N ALA A 16 10.07 -0.95 -1.10
CA ALA A 16 9.98 -0.57 0.32
C ALA A 16 8.59 -0.85 0.91
N ILE A 17 7.52 -0.63 0.13
CA ILE A 17 6.14 -0.96 0.49
C ILE A 17 5.97 -2.48 0.65
N GLU A 18 6.46 -3.27 -0.31
CA GLU A 18 6.39 -4.74 -0.28
C GLU A 18 7.16 -5.32 0.92
N GLU A 19 8.38 -4.83 1.17
CA GLU A 19 9.19 -5.25 2.31
C GLU A 19 8.49 -4.91 3.64
N TYR A 20 7.91 -3.72 3.75
CA TYR A 20 7.12 -3.32 4.91
C TYR A 20 5.93 -4.26 5.14
N ALA A 21 5.12 -4.50 4.10
CA ALA A 21 3.96 -5.39 4.17
C ALA A 21 4.35 -6.79 4.64
N ARG A 22 5.46 -7.35 4.13
CA ARG A 22 5.98 -8.66 4.53
C ARG A 22 6.37 -8.74 6.01
N THR A 23 6.94 -7.67 6.58
CA THR A 23 7.38 -7.66 7.99
C THR A 23 6.25 -7.58 9.00
N GLN A 24 5.03 -7.24 8.59
CA GLN A 24 3.91 -7.08 9.51
C GLN A 24 3.33 -8.43 9.99
N GLY A 25 3.74 -9.57 9.42
CA GLY A 25 3.52 -10.95 9.92
C GLY A 25 2.07 -11.46 9.92
N HIS A 26 1.10 -10.59 10.20
CA HIS A 26 -0.33 -10.84 10.36
C HIS A 26 -1.18 -9.65 9.88
N VAL A 27 -0.56 -8.62 9.27
CA VAL A 27 -1.35 -7.60 8.58
C VAL A 27 -1.76 -8.16 7.23
N SER A 28 -3.07 -8.35 7.15
CA SER A 28 -3.96 -8.49 6.02
C SER A 28 -3.73 -7.37 4.98
N ALA A 29 -2.56 -7.30 4.36
CA ALA A 29 -2.24 -6.38 3.27
C ALA A 29 -1.15 -6.99 2.38
N ILE A 30 -1.50 -7.89 1.46
CA ILE A 30 -0.58 -8.22 0.35
C ILE A 30 -0.61 -7.04 -0.60
N VAL A 31 0.57 -6.52 -0.90
CA VAL A 31 0.78 -5.50 -1.91
C VAL A 31 1.17 -6.22 -3.21
N VAL A 32 0.22 -6.35 -4.14
CA VAL A 32 0.48 -7.04 -5.43
C VAL A 32 0.62 -6.00 -6.54
N PRO A 33 1.74 -5.97 -7.28
CA PRO A 33 1.83 -5.16 -8.49
C PRO A 33 0.83 -5.69 -9.53
N TRP A 34 -0.16 -4.85 -9.87
CA TRP A 34 -1.24 -5.21 -10.79
C TRP A 34 -1.08 -4.53 -12.17
N GLU A 35 -0.46 -3.36 -12.21
CA GLU A 35 -0.17 -2.65 -13.46
C GLU A 35 1.17 -1.91 -13.36
N SER A 36 2.02 -2.10 -14.37
CA SER A 36 3.30 -1.42 -14.49
C SER A 36 3.41 -0.83 -15.88
N THR A 37 3.22 0.47 -16.02
CA THR A 37 3.72 1.23 -17.17
C THR A 37 5.11 1.76 -16.85
N PRO A 38 5.85 2.35 -17.81
CA PRO A 38 7.15 2.96 -17.52
C PRO A 38 7.07 4.03 -16.41
N ASP A 39 5.95 4.75 -16.33
CA ASP A 39 5.79 5.93 -15.47
C ASP A 39 4.91 5.67 -14.24
N VAL A 40 4.19 4.54 -14.20
CA VAL A 40 3.21 4.23 -13.17
C VAL A 40 3.34 2.79 -12.69
N LEU A 41 3.38 2.61 -11.37
CA LEU A 41 3.22 1.32 -10.71
C LEU A 41 1.96 1.35 -9.84
N SER A 42 1.05 0.40 -10.06
CA SER A 42 -0.17 0.23 -9.27
C SER A 42 -0.08 -1.03 -8.42
N LEU A 43 -0.39 -0.89 -7.14
CA LEU A 43 -0.34 -1.96 -6.14
C LEU A 43 -1.74 -2.11 -5.52
N SER A 44 -2.25 -3.32 -5.35
CA SER A 44 -3.47 -3.57 -4.55
C SER A 44 -3.08 -3.87 -3.11
N VAL A 45 -3.85 -3.41 -2.13
CA VAL A 45 -3.67 -3.68 -0.70
C VAL A 45 -4.74 -4.69 -0.27
N THR A 46 -4.34 -5.95 -0.04
CA THR A 46 -5.29 -7.05 0.17
C THR A 46 -5.26 -7.63 1.57
N SER A 47 -6.41 -7.66 2.23
CA SER A 47 -6.65 -8.38 3.46
C SER A 47 -6.63 -9.89 3.29
N VAL A 48 -5.79 -10.57 4.08
CA VAL A 48 -5.73 -12.03 4.17
C VAL A 48 -6.26 -12.46 5.52
N ARG A 49 -7.26 -13.35 5.52
CA ARG A 49 -7.74 -14.05 6.71
C ARG A 49 -7.62 -15.56 6.47
N THR A 50 -6.97 -16.24 7.40
CA THR A 50 -6.89 -17.71 7.42
C THR A 50 -7.89 -18.25 8.44
N ASP A 51 -8.85 -19.06 8.01
CA ASP A 51 -9.79 -19.77 8.88
C ASP A 51 -9.78 -21.26 8.53
N GLY A 52 -9.05 -22.05 9.32
CA GLY A 52 -8.78 -23.46 9.02
C GLY A 52 -8.03 -23.64 7.69
N TRP A 53 -8.73 -24.17 6.68
CA TRP A 53 -8.19 -24.37 5.32
C TRP A 53 -8.53 -23.23 4.36
N ALA A 54 -9.44 -22.32 4.73
CA ALA A 54 -9.87 -21.23 3.86
C ALA A 54 -8.91 -20.04 4.02
N ILE A 55 -8.48 -19.51 2.88
CA ILE A 55 -7.74 -18.25 2.78
C ILE A 55 -8.64 -17.28 2.03
N GLU A 56 -9.08 -16.24 2.72
CA GLU A 56 -9.89 -15.19 2.13
C GLU A 56 -9.02 -13.97 1.82
N HIS A 57 -9.10 -13.50 0.57
CA HIS A 57 -8.42 -12.30 0.08
C HIS A 57 -9.46 -11.20 -0.18
N ILE A 58 -9.38 -10.10 0.56
CA ILE A 58 -10.29 -8.96 0.44
C ILE A 58 -9.50 -7.74 0.01
N ASN A 59 -9.73 -7.22 -1.20
CA ASN A 59 -9.11 -5.97 -1.63
C ASN A 59 -9.64 -4.81 -0.76
N LEU A 60 -8.73 -4.04 -0.18
CA LEU A 60 -9.04 -2.90 0.68
C LEU A 60 -8.79 -1.56 -0.02
N GLY A 61 -8.08 -1.56 -1.14
CA GLY A 61 -7.70 -0.36 -1.85
C GLY A 61 -6.47 -0.52 -2.73
N THR A 62 -6.08 0.58 -3.35
CA THR A 62 -4.97 0.65 -4.29
C THR A 62 -3.97 1.74 -3.90
N ILE A 63 -2.70 1.50 -4.20
CA ILE A 63 -1.61 2.47 -4.14
C ILE A 63 -1.11 2.66 -5.57
N ARG A 64 -1.12 3.90 -6.05
CA ARG A 64 -0.52 4.30 -7.32
C ARG A 64 0.74 5.09 -7.05
N LEU A 65 1.83 4.65 -7.67
CA LEU A 65 3.13 5.31 -7.67
C LEU A 65 3.36 5.89 -9.06
N SER A 66 3.63 7.19 -9.14
CA SER A 66 3.88 7.87 -10.41
C SER A 66 5.21 8.61 -10.36
N ASP A 67 6.07 8.40 -11.36
CA ASP A 67 7.29 9.18 -11.51
C ASP A 67 6.91 10.66 -11.64
N SER A 68 7.51 11.50 -10.80
CA SER A 68 7.31 12.96 -10.80
C SER A 68 8.56 13.70 -11.29
N GLY A 69 9.57 12.95 -11.79
CA GLY A 69 10.88 13.46 -12.18
C GLY A 69 11.76 13.80 -10.98
N SER A 70 13.03 14.09 -11.25
CA SER A 70 14.02 14.52 -10.22
C SER A 70 14.12 13.55 -9.03
N GLU A 71 14.07 12.24 -9.29
CA GLU A 71 14.07 11.19 -8.27
C GLU A 71 12.95 11.35 -7.23
N ARG A 72 11.75 11.74 -7.67
CA ARG A 72 10.57 11.83 -6.80
C ARG A 72 9.44 10.97 -7.34
N THR A 73 8.72 10.38 -6.40
CA THR A 73 7.54 9.57 -6.69
C THR A 73 6.32 10.19 -6.02
N GLY A 74 5.28 10.43 -6.81
CA GLY A 74 3.94 10.70 -6.31
C GLY A 74 3.30 9.40 -5.83
N VAL A 75 2.76 9.40 -4.63
CA VAL A 75 2.05 8.27 -4.01
C VAL A 75 0.59 8.66 -3.83
N ALA A 76 -0.32 7.90 -4.42
CA ALA A 76 -1.75 8.08 -4.26
C ALA A 76 -2.40 6.80 -3.73
N VAL A 77 -3.10 6.88 -2.61
CA VAL A 77 -3.76 5.76 -1.95
C VAL A 77 -5.27 5.96 -1.99
N ALA A 78 -5.97 5.01 -2.59
CA ALA A 78 -7.43 4.99 -2.70
C ALA A 78 -7.97 3.79 -1.91
N ALA A 79 -8.92 4.04 -1.02
CA ALA A 79 -9.64 2.97 -0.33
C ALA A 79 -10.71 2.39 -1.26
N GLU A 80 -10.89 1.08 -1.21
CA GLU A 80 -11.97 0.34 -1.85
C GLU A 80 -12.71 -0.41 -0.74
N PRO A 81 -13.70 0.21 -0.07
CA PRO A 81 -14.42 -0.43 1.01
C PRO A 81 -15.08 -1.73 0.52
N PRO A 82 -14.78 -2.87 1.13
CA PRO A 82 -15.30 -4.15 0.66
C PRO A 82 -16.76 -4.34 1.09
N ASP A 83 -17.55 -4.98 0.23
CA ASP A 83 -18.87 -5.52 0.59
C ASP A 83 -18.67 -6.80 1.43
N HIS A 84 -18.44 -6.63 2.74
CA HIS A 84 -18.12 -7.72 3.66
C HIS A 84 -18.69 -7.45 5.07
N PRO A 85 -19.16 -8.46 5.83
CA PRO A 85 -19.74 -8.27 7.16
C PRO A 85 -18.84 -7.53 8.17
N ASP A 86 -17.53 -7.71 8.07
CA ASP A 86 -16.52 -7.02 8.89
C ASP A 86 -16.02 -5.69 8.27
N GLN A 87 -16.74 -5.08 7.32
CA GLN A 87 -16.30 -3.88 6.58
C GLN A 87 -15.67 -2.80 7.48
N GLN A 88 -16.30 -2.47 8.61
CA GLN A 88 -15.78 -1.45 9.53
C GLN A 88 -14.40 -1.78 10.10
N LYS A 89 -14.14 -3.06 10.41
CA LYS A 89 -12.83 -3.52 10.89
C LYS A 89 -11.80 -3.45 9.77
N LEU A 90 -12.19 -3.85 8.56
CA LEU A 90 -11.31 -3.86 7.38
C LEU A 90 -10.92 -2.43 6.96
N VAL A 91 -11.86 -1.49 7.02
CA VAL A 91 -11.58 -0.04 6.84
C VAL A 91 -10.58 0.45 7.88
N ALA A 92 -10.77 0.14 9.16
CA ALA A 92 -9.85 0.54 10.21
C ALA A 92 -8.43 -0.05 10.05
N VAL A 93 -8.34 -1.29 9.56
CA VAL A 93 -7.06 -1.93 9.20
C VAL A 93 -6.39 -1.16 8.07
N PHE A 94 -7.12 -0.83 7.02
CA PHE A 94 -6.60 -0.06 5.89
C PHE A 94 -6.12 1.33 6.32
N ASP A 95 -6.93 2.07 7.07
CA ASP A 95 -6.57 3.42 7.56
C ASP A 95 -5.30 3.41 8.41
N ARG A 96 -5.15 2.40 9.28
CA ARG A 96 -3.93 2.20 10.07
C ARG A 96 -2.73 1.92 9.18
N PHE A 97 -2.89 1.05 8.18
CA PHE A 97 -1.84 0.75 7.21
C PHE A 97 -1.40 2.02 6.45
N VAL A 98 -2.34 2.82 5.94
CA VAL A 98 -2.03 4.08 5.24
C VAL A 98 -1.26 5.04 6.15
N THR A 99 -1.69 5.19 7.39
CA THR A 99 -1.02 6.06 8.37
C THR A 99 0.42 5.62 8.65
N GLN A 100 0.64 4.31 8.81
CA GLN A 100 1.99 3.77 9.05
C GLN A 100 2.88 3.91 7.81
N LEU A 101 2.31 3.66 6.62
CA LEU A 101 3.01 3.78 5.35
C LEU A 101 3.50 5.21 5.12
N GLN A 102 2.61 6.20 5.29
CA GLN A 102 2.96 7.61 5.17
C GLN A 102 4.11 8.00 6.09
N ARG A 103 4.03 7.63 7.39
CA ARG A 103 5.08 7.94 8.36
C ARG A 103 6.42 7.34 7.95
N ARG A 104 6.43 6.11 7.46
CA ARG A 104 7.67 5.44 7.05
C ARG A 104 8.33 6.14 5.86
N LEU A 105 7.57 6.39 4.80
CA LEU A 105 8.11 6.97 3.56
C LEU A 105 8.48 8.47 3.71
N LEU A 106 7.78 9.20 4.59
CA LEU A 106 8.09 10.61 4.87
C LEU A 106 9.27 10.80 5.84
N VAL A 107 9.58 9.82 6.69
CA VAL A 107 10.77 9.86 7.56
C VAL A 107 12.04 9.54 6.78
N GLU A 108 11.98 8.60 5.83
CA GLU A 108 13.12 8.29 4.93
C GLU A 108 13.52 9.49 4.05
N THR A 109 12.65 10.48 3.87
CA THR A 109 12.93 11.71 3.11
C THR A 109 13.61 12.81 3.92
N ALA A 110 13.64 12.72 5.26
CA ALA A 110 14.17 13.76 6.15
C ALA A 110 15.66 13.56 6.52
N THR A 111 16.32 12.51 6.00
CA THR A 111 17.65 12.09 6.46
C THR A 111 18.72 12.14 5.35
N THR A 112 18.61 13.08 4.42
CA THR A 112 19.59 13.28 3.33
C THR A 112 20.05 14.73 3.23
#